data_AF-A0A382XN99-F1
#
_entry.id   AF-A0A382XN99-F1
#
_cell.length_a   1.000
_cell.length_b   1.000
_cell.length_c   1.000
_cell.angle_alpha   90.00
_cell.angle_beta   90.00
_cell.angle_gamma   90.00
#
_symmetry.space_group_name_H-M   'P 1'
#
loop_
_entity.id
_entity.type
_entity.pdbx_description
1 polymer ?
#
loop_
_entity_poly.entity_id
_entity_poly.type
_entity_poly.pdbx_seq_one_letter_code
_entity_poly.pdbx_strand_id
1 'polypeptide(L)' 'CTTNPLGIKGAGEAGAIGAPPAIINAVVNALSDYGVRHVDMPVTPNKLWRLIQDQ' A
#
# COMPACT_ATOMS: atom_id res chain seq x y z
N CYS A 1 -0.79 1.20 26.57
CA CYS A 1 0.41 2.00 26.88
C CYS A 1 0.60 1.98 28.37
N THR A 2 1.42 1.06 28.87
CA THR A 2 1.68 0.94 30.30
C THR A 2 2.86 1.81 30.75
N THR A 3 3.69 2.24 29.80
CA THR A 3 4.92 3.02 30.04
C THR A 3 4.74 4.54 29.96
N ASN A 4 3.69 5.03 29.30
CA ASN A 4 3.29 6.43 29.37
C ASN A 4 2.27 6.60 30.50
N PRO A 5 2.55 7.40 31.56
CA PRO A 5 1.63 7.60 32.70
C PRO A 5 0.23 8.10 32.32
N LEU A 6 0.10 8.80 31.19
CA LEU A 6 -1.19 9.28 30.68
C LEU A 6 -1.89 8.27 29.75
N GLY A 7 -1.26 7.15 29.40
CA GLY A 7 -1.83 6.13 28.51
C GLY A 7 -1.91 6.52 27.02
N ILE A 8 -1.45 7.72 26.65
CA ILE A 8 -1.53 8.29 25.30
C ILE A 8 -0.47 7.66 24.37
N LYS A 9 -0.75 7.59 23.07
CA LYS A 9 0.20 7.26 22.00
C LYS A 9 0.27 8.37 20.97
N GLY A 10 1.46 8.57 20.38
CA GLY A 10 1.58 9.32 19.14
C GLY A 10 0.98 8.52 17.98
N ALA A 11 0.25 9.21 17.10
CA ALA A 11 -0.36 8.62 15.89
C ALA A 11 -0.31 9.56 14.68
N GLY A 12 0.44 10.65 14.74
CA GLY A 12 0.46 11.68 13.70
C GLY A 12 0.85 11.15 12.31
N GLU A 13 1.74 10.16 12.27
CA GLU A 13 2.20 9.54 11.02
C GLU A 13 1.47 8.25 10.65
N ALA A 14 0.52 7.78 11.47
CA ALA A 14 -0.11 6.48 11.29
C ALA A 14 -0.78 6.35 9.90
N GLY A 15 -1.37 7.44 9.40
CA GLY A 15 -1.93 7.50 8.06
C GLY A 15 -0.87 7.43 6.97
N ALA A 16 0.22 8.19 7.11
CA ALA A 16 1.32 8.21 6.13
C ALA A 16 2.06 6.86 6.06
N ILE A 17 2.11 6.11 7.16
CA ILE A 17 2.71 4.78 7.23
C ILE A 17 1.74 3.71 6.71
N GLY A 18 0.47 3.78 7.09
CA GLY A 18 -0.51 2.74 6.78
C GLY A 18 -1.11 2.83 5.38
N ALA A 19 -1.33 4.04 4.86
CA ALA A 19 -2.01 4.24 3.59
C ALA A 19 -1.23 3.72 2.37
N PRO A 20 0.10 3.96 2.22
CA PRO A 20 0.84 3.48 1.06
C PRO A 20 0.78 1.95 0.87
N PRO A 21 1.12 1.10 1.86
CA PRO A 21 1.05 -0.35 1.66
C PRO A 21 -0.39 -0.84 1.49
N ALA A 22 -1.38 -0.20 2.13
CA ALA A 22 -2.79 -0.55 1.94
C ALA A 22 -3.23 -0.37 0.48
N ILE A 23 -2.86 0.76 -0.14
CA ILE A 23 -3.17 1.05 -1.55
C ILE A 23 -2.43 0.08 -2.48
N ILE A 24 -1.14 -0.19 -2.25
CA ILE A 24 -0.38 -1.13 -3.09
C ILE A 24 -0.94 -2.55 -3.00
N ASN A 25 -1.30 -3.03 -1.82
CA ASN A 25 -1.91 -4.34 -1.65
C ASN A 25 -3.27 -4.41 -2.36
N ALA A 26 -4.07 -3.35 -2.34
CA ALA A 26 -5.33 -3.29 -3.06
C ALA A 26 -5.13 -3.39 -4.58
N VAL A 27 -4.11 -2.71 -5.12
CA VAL A 27 -3.75 -2.81 -6.55
C VAL A 27 -3.29 -4.22 -6.91
N VAL A 28 -2.38 -4.82 -6.12
CA VAL A 28 -1.91 -6.20 -6.33
C VAL A 28 -3.08 -7.18 -6.28
N ASN A 29 -4.00 -7.01 -5.33
CA ASN A 29 -5.18 -7.86 -5.22
C ASN A 29 -6.10 -7.74 -6.45
N ALA A 30 -6.35 -6.52 -6.93
CA ALA A 30 -7.18 -6.27 -8.11
C ALA A 30 -6.60 -6.87 -9.41
N LEU A 31 -5.27 -7.02 -9.48
CA LEU A 31 -4.57 -7.59 -10.64
C LEU A 31 -4.13 -9.05 -10.42
N SER A 32 -4.64 -9.71 -9.38
CA SER A 32 -4.23 -11.08 -9.05
C SER A 32 -4.57 -12.10 -10.15
N ASP A 33 -5.67 -11.88 -10.88
CA ASP A 33 -6.08 -12.70 -12.04
C ASP A 33 -5.11 -12.55 -13.24
N TYR A 34 -4.35 -11.45 -13.29
CA TYR A 34 -3.29 -11.21 -14.27
C TYR A 34 -1.92 -11.71 -13.79
N GLY A 35 -1.86 -12.49 -12.70
CA GLY A 35 -0.59 -13.03 -12.18
C GLY A 35 0.29 -12.03 -11.43
N VAL A 36 -0.16 -10.78 -11.26
CA VAL A 36 0.61 -9.72 -10.58
C VAL A 36 0.73 -10.03 -9.08
N ARG A 37 1.98 -10.01 -8.56
CA ARG A 37 2.28 -10.26 -7.14
C ARG A 37 2.93 -9.08 -6.41
N HIS A 38 3.43 -8.11 -7.16
CA HIS A 38 4.13 -6.93 -6.63
C HIS A 38 4.01 -5.79 -7.63
N VAL A 39 3.97 -4.55 -7.12
CA VAL A 39 3.97 -3.33 -7.93
C VAL A 39 4.86 -2.29 -7.27
N ASP A 40 5.82 -1.74 -8.02
CA ASP A 40 6.68 -0.67 -7.52
C ASP A 40 5.98 0.69 -7.47
N MET A 41 6.13 1.35 -6.32
CA MET A 41 5.72 2.74 -6.14
C MET A 41 6.59 3.72 -6.96
N PRO A 42 6.04 4.87 -7.41
CA PRO A 42 4.62 5.21 -7.43
C PRO A 42 3.88 4.43 -8.54
N VAL A 43 2.62 4.13 -8.27
CA VAL A 43 1.73 3.46 -9.23
C VAL A 43 1.11 4.51 -10.15
N THR A 44 1.70 4.70 -11.31
CA THR A 44 1.16 5.59 -12.34
C THR A 44 0.26 4.81 -13.30
N PRO A 45 -0.72 5.46 -13.96
CA PRO A 45 -1.58 4.79 -14.94
C PRO A 45 -0.81 4.07 -16.05
N ASN A 46 0.30 4.65 -16.53
CA ASN A 46 1.14 4.02 -17.56
C ASN A 46 1.83 2.73 -17.08
N LYS A 47 2.32 2.70 -15.82
CA LYS A 47 2.89 1.47 -15.24
C LYS A 47 1.84 0.38 -15.10
N LEU A 48 0.64 0.73 -14.63
CA LEU A 48 -0.49 -0.21 -14.52
C LEU A 48 -0.89 -0.77 -15.90
N TRP A 49 -0.98 0.10 -16.90
CA TRP A 49 -1.31 -0.33 -18.26
C TRP A 49 -0.30 -1.33 -18.80
N ARG A 50 1.00 -1.06 -18.65
CA ARG A 50 2.05 -2.00 -19.05
C ARG A 50 1.99 -3.32 -18.29
N LEU A 51 1.78 -3.28 -16.97
CA LEU A 51 1.63 -4.49 -16.16
C LEU A 51 0.48 -5.39 -16.62
N ILE A 52 -0.61 -4.82 -17.14
CA ILE A 52 -1.75 -5.58 -17.65
C ILE A 52 -1.48 -6.13 -19.05
N GLN A 53 -0.71 -5.43 -19.88
CA GLN A 53 -0.43 -5.80 -21.29
C GLN A 53 0.77 -6.76 -21.44
N ASP A 54 1.77 -6.67 -20.56
CA ASP A 54 3.03 -7.43 -20.64
C ASP A 54 2.92 -8.84 -20.00
N GLN A 55 1.70 -9.36 -19.79
CA GLN A 55 1.43 -10.70 -19.25
C GLN A 55 1.04 -11.70 -20.35
#